data_AF-A0A8X6HNS0-F1
#
_entry.id   AF-A0A8X6HNS0-F1
#
_cell.length_a   1.000
_cell.length_b   1.000
_cell.length_c   1.000
_cell.angle_alpha   90.00
_cell.angle_beta   90.00
_cell.angle_gamma   90.00
#
_symmetry.space_group_name_H-M   'P 1'
#
loop_
_entity.id
_entity.type
_entity.pdbx_description
1 polymer ?
#
loop_
_entity_poly.entity_id
_entity_poly.type
_entity_poly.pdbx_seq_one_letter_code
_entity_poly.pdbx_strand_id
1 'polypeptide(L)'
;MCSRRETTESERLLVVKWSKEGKSLREIASLIGVTHGCVQKILQKYKKTGSVANIPGRGSKEILSTTAKRKIIYLVKKDPKSLKEDFKREDVKVMEFIFYRNARSRRF
;
A
#
# COMPACT_ATOMS: atom_id res chain seq x y z
N MET A 1 -4.20 -13.95 22.40
CA MET A 1 -3.60 -13.00 21.43
C MET A 1 -3.60 -13.66 20.06
N CYS A 2 -4.16 -13.05 19.02
CA CYS A 2 -4.02 -13.57 17.66
C CYS A 2 -2.89 -12.79 16.97
N SER A 3 -1.76 -13.46 16.73
CA SER A 3 -0.68 -12.88 15.92
C SER A 3 -1.21 -12.70 14.49
N ARG A 4 -1.26 -11.46 14.00
CA ARG A 4 -1.57 -11.14 12.60
C ARG A 4 -0.40 -11.57 11.72
N ARG A 5 -0.30 -12.87 11.46
CA ARG A 5 0.67 -13.46 10.53
C ARG A 5 0.07 -13.47 9.13
N GLU A 6 0.85 -13.02 8.14
CA GLU A 6 0.51 -13.23 6.74
C GLU A 6 0.78 -14.69 6.35
N THR A 7 -0.11 -15.28 5.56
CA THR A 7 0.16 -16.60 4.97
C THR A 7 1.34 -16.49 4.02
N THR A 8 2.18 -17.51 3.97
CA THR A 8 3.28 -17.61 3.01
C THR A 8 2.73 -17.89 1.61
N GLU A 9 3.51 -17.60 0.57
CA GLU A 9 3.08 -17.86 -0.81
C GLU A 9 2.89 -19.36 -1.09
N SER A 10 3.73 -20.21 -0.50
CA SER A 10 3.63 -21.67 -0.58
C SER A 10 2.31 -22.19 0.00
N GLU A 11 1.89 -21.70 1.17
CA GLU A 11 0.59 -22.06 1.75
C GLU A 11 -0.57 -21.72 0.81
N ARG A 12 -0.55 -20.53 0.20
CA ARG A 12 -1.61 -20.10 -0.71
C ARG A 12 -1.60 -20.91 -2.03
N LEU A 13 -0.42 -21.33 -2.51
CA LEU A 13 -0.30 -22.24 -3.66
C LEU A 13 -0.93 -23.60 -3.34
N LEU A 14 -0.69 -24.15 -2.15
CA LEU A 14 -1.30 -25.40 -1.69
C LEU A 14 -2.84 -25.30 -1.62
N VAL A 15 -3.37 -24.18 -1.12
CA VAL A 15 -4.82 -23.91 -1.11
C VAL A 15 -5.41 -24.01 -2.52
N VAL A 16 -4.79 -23.36 -3.51
CA VAL A 16 -5.28 -23.38 -4.89
C VAL A 16 -5.17 -24.79 -5.48
N LYS A 17 -4.06 -25.49 -5.23
CA LYS A 17 -3.85 -26.87 -5.71
C LYS A 17 -4.94 -27.81 -5.20
N TRP A 18 -5.16 -27.87 -3.88
CA TRP A 18 -6.17 -28.75 -3.29
C TRP A 18 -7.61 -28.35 -3.62
N SER A 19 -7.87 -27.06 -3.84
CA SER A 19 -9.18 -26.63 -4.35
C SER A 19 -9.44 -27.11 -5.77
N LYS A 20 -8.41 -27.22 -6.64
CA LYS A 20 -8.54 -27.81 -7.98
C LYS A 20 -8.74 -29.32 -7.93
N GLU A 21 -8.16 -30.00 -6.93
CA GLU A 21 -8.38 -31.43 -6.65
C GLU A 21 -9.78 -31.71 -6.06
N GLY A 22 -10.57 -30.68 -5.73
CA GLY A 22 -11.95 -30.84 -5.25
C GLY A 22 -12.10 -31.00 -3.74
N LYS A 23 -11.05 -30.76 -2.93
CA LYS A 23 -11.15 -30.84 -1.46
C LYS A 23 -12.03 -29.73 -0.90
N SER A 24 -12.70 -30.01 0.21
CA SER A 24 -13.53 -29.03 0.90
C SER A 24 -12.69 -27.96 1.61
N LEU A 25 -13.28 -26.79 1.83
CA LEU A 25 -12.61 -25.67 2.50
C LEU A 25 -12.16 -26.02 3.93
N ARG A 26 -12.92 -26.86 4.64
CA ARG A 26 -12.60 -27.29 6.02
C ARG A 26 -11.43 -28.26 6.05
N GLU A 27 -11.35 -29.17 5.08
CA GLU A 27 -10.21 -30.09 4.96
C GLU A 27 -8.93 -29.31 4.63
N ILE A 28 -8.98 -28.39 3.67
CA ILE A 28 -7.85 -27.53 3.30
C ILE A 28 -7.36 -26.72 4.50
N ALA A 29 -8.30 -26.15 5.26
CA ALA A 29 -8.01 -25.40 6.48
C ALA A 29 -7.26 -26.25 7.52
N SER A 30 -7.72 -27.48 7.73
CA SER A 30 -7.13 -28.42 8.69
C SER A 30 -5.73 -28.88 8.26
N LEU A 31 -5.51 -29.09 6.96
CA LEU A 31 -4.22 -29.52 6.40
C LEU A 31 -3.13 -28.44 6.50
N ILE A 32 -3.48 -27.16 6.34
CA ILE A 32 -2.51 -26.04 6.42
C ILE A 32 -2.44 -25.42 7.83
N GLY A 33 -3.43 -25.64 8.67
CA GLY A 33 -3.51 -25.01 10.00
C GLY A 33 -3.98 -23.55 9.94
N VAL A 34 -4.83 -23.21 8.96
CA VAL A 34 -5.45 -21.88 8.82
C VAL A 34 -6.96 -21.95 9.04
N THR A 35 -7.59 -20.81 9.29
CA THR A 35 -9.05 -20.77 9.45
C THR A 35 -9.77 -20.95 8.12
N HIS A 36 -10.96 -21.54 8.16
CA HIS A 36 -11.86 -21.69 6.99
C HIS A 36 -12.06 -20.36 6.23
N GLY A 37 -12.28 -19.26 6.96
CA GLY A 37 -12.43 -17.94 6.36
C GLY A 37 -11.17 -17.42 5.65
N CYS A 38 -9.97 -17.81 6.10
CA CYS A 38 -8.72 -17.51 5.41
C CYS A 38 -8.67 -18.20 4.04
N VAL A 39 -8.95 -19.50 4.00
CA VAL A 39 -9.01 -20.31 2.77
C VAL A 39 -10.01 -19.70 1.77
N GLN A 40 -11.22 -19.36 2.26
CA GLN A 40 -12.25 -18.74 1.44
C GLN A 40 -11.78 -17.42 0.81
N LYS A 41 -11.13 -16.55 1.60
CA LYS A 41 -10.58 -15.27 1.10
C LYS A 41 -9.49 -15.47 0.06
N ILE A 42 -8.59 -16.44 0.27
CA ILE A 42 -7.53 -16.78 -0.70
C ILE A 42 -8.16 -17.20 -2.03
N LEU A 43 -9.14 -18.10 -2.02
CA LEU A 43 -9.79 -18.58 -3.24
C LEU A 43 -10.61 -17.49 -3.94
N GLN A 44 -11.32 -16.64 -3.20
CA GLN A 44 -12.05 -15.51 -3.78
C GLN A 44 -11.10 -14.52 -4.46
N LYS A 45 -9.95 -14.24 -3.83
CA LYS A 45 -8.91 -13.38 -4.43
C LYS A 45 -8.32 -14.03 -5.69
N TYR A 46 -8.02 -15.32 -5.64
CA TYR A 46 -7.49 -16.06 -6.79
C TYR A 46 -8.49 -16.07 -7.96
N LYS A 47 -9.79 -16.27 -7.69
CA LYS A 47 -10.84 -16.17 -8.73
C LYS A 47 -10.92 -14.78 -9.38
N LYS A 48 -10.67 -13.71 -8.62
CA LYS A 48 -10.73 -12.32 -9.12
C LYS A 48 -9.48 -11.89 -9.88
N THR A 49 -8.30 -12.34 -9.46
CA THR A 49 -7.01 -11.82 -9.95
C THR A 49 -6.16 -12.83 -10.70
N GLY A 50 -6.44 -14.13 -10.56
CA GLY A 50 -5.61 -15.21 -11.09
C GLY A 50 -4.27 -15.40 -10.39
N SER A 51 -3.95 -14.57 -9.37
CA SER A 51 -2.65 -14.55 -8.72
C SER A 51 -2.73 -14.98 -7.25
N VAL A 52 -1.66 -15.65 -6.82
CA VAL A 52 -1.46 -16.13 -5.43
C VAL A 52 -0.66 -15.11 -4.61
N ALA A 53 0.11 -14.25 -5.27
CA ALA A 53 0.91 -13.20 -4.66
C ALA A 53 0.04 -12.17 -3.93
N ASN A 54 0.56 -11.56 -2.87
CA ASN A 54 -0.16 -10.49 -2.17
C ASN A 54 -0.23 -9.24 -3.05
N ILE A 55 -1.42 -8.64 -3.08
CA ILE A 55 -1.61 -7.37 -3.78
C ILE A 55 -1.07 -6.31 -2.82
N PRO A 56 -0.12 -5.47 -3.24
CA PRO A 56 0.34 -4.40 -2.39
C PRO A 56 -0.85 -3.52 -2.02
N GLY A 57 -0.88 -3.08 -0.76
CA GLY A 57 -1.87 -2.10 -0.34
C GLY A 57 -1.77 -0.84 -1.20
N ARG A 58 -2.87 -0.08 -1.32
CA ARG A 58 -2.90 1.19 -2.07
C ARG A 58 -1.84 2.21 -1.59
N GLY A 59 -1.32 2.03 -0.37
CA GLY A 59 -0.47 3.00 0.29
C GLY A 59 -1.28 4.18 0.84
N SER A 60 -0.59 5.06 1.56
CA SER A 60 -1.17 6.34 1.98
C SER A 60 -1.27 7.28 0.78
N LYS A 61 -2.35 8.05 0.68
CA LYS A 61 -2.45 9.11 -0.32
C LYS A 61 -1.46 10.22 0.03
N GLU A 62 -0.83 10.80 -0.99
CA GLU A 62 0.03 11.95 -0.80
C GLU A 62 -0.78 13.15 -0.29
N ILE A 63 -0.16 13.97 0.57
CA ILE A 63 -0.80 15.17 1.13
C ILE A 63 -1.10 16.19 0.03
N LEU A 64 -0.21 16.30 -0.95
CA LEU A 64 -0.35 17.24 -2.07
C LEU A 64 -0.85 16.54 -3.33
N SER A 65 -1.81 17.17 -4.00
CA SER A 65 -2.22 16.77 -5.35
C SER A 65 -1.11 17.03 -6.38
N THR A 66 -1.16 16.32 -7.50
CA THR A 66 -0.21 16.50 -8.62
C THR A 66 -0.26 17.93 -9.17
N THR A 67 -1.44 18.55 -9.24
CA THR A 67 -1.63 19.94 -9.66
C THR A 67 -0.98 20.91 -8.69
N ALA A 68 -1.16 20.72 -7.37
CA ALA A 68 -0.52 21.56 -6.36
C ALA A 68 1.01 21.47 -6.44
N LYS A 69 1.57 20.27 -6.59
CA LYS A 69 3.01 20.07 -6.81
C LYS A 69 3.51 20.81 -8.05
N ARG A 70 2.81 20.71 -9.18
CA ARG A 70 3.18 21.42 -10.43
C ARG A 70 3.16 22.95 -10.24
N LYS A 71 2.14 23.48 -9.55
CA LYS A 71 2.03 24.91 -9.24
C LYS A 71 3.18 25.38 -8.36
N ILE A 72 3.53 24.61 -7.33
CA ILE A 72 4.69 24.87 -6.47
C ILE A 72 5.98 24.91 -7.30
N ILE A 73 6.23 23.90 -8.14
CA ILE A 73 7.43 23.85 -8.99
C ILE A 73 7.51 25.05 -9.93
N TYR A 74 6.38 25.45 -10.53
CA TYR A 74 6.32 26.62 -11.40
C TYR A 74 6.67 27.91 -10.65
N LEU A 75 6.07 28.13 -9.47
CA LEU A 75 6.33 29.32 -8.66
C LEU A 75 7.80 29.39 -8.21
N VAL A 76 8.38 28.27 -7.75
CA VAL A 76 9.81 28.19 -7.38
C VAL A 76 10.73 28.54 -8.55
N LYS A 77 10.39 28.07 -9.77
CA LYS A 77 11.17 28.36 -10.97
C LYS A 77 11.03 29.80 -11.44
N LYS A 78 9.84 30.39 -11.32
CA LYS A 78 9.55 31.75 -11.76
C LYS A 78 10.23 32.76 -10.84
N ASP A 79 9.95 32.68 -9.54
CA ASP A 79 10.46 33.60 -8.53
C ASP A 79 10.67 32.84 -7.21
N PRO A 80 11.91 32.42 -6.89
CA PRO A 80 12.16 31.62 -5.70
C PRO A 80 11.92 32.37 -4.38
N LYS A 81 11.92 33.72 -4.40
CA LYS A 81 11.77 34.55 -3.18
C LYS A 81 10.32 34.83 -2.79
N SER A 82 9.39 34.91 -3.75
CA SER A 82 7.96 35.17 -3.49
C SER A 82 7.24 33.99 -2.84
N LEU A 83 7.87 32.81 -2.80
CA LEU A 83 7.32 31.58 -2.22
C LEU A 83 6.93 31.69 -0.73
N LYS A 84 7.52 32.64 0.01
CA LYS A 84 7.23 32.83 1.44
C LYS A 84 6.01 33.70 1.70
N GLU A 85 5.63 34.54 0.74
CA GLU A 85 4.61 35.58 0.91
C GLU A 85 3.24 35.15 0.36
N ASP A 86 3.23 34.33 -0.71
CA ASP A 86 2.01 34.01 -1.46
C ASP A 86 1.21 32.79 -0.94
N PHE A 87 1.75 31.97 -0.04
CA PHE A 87 1.07 30.76 0.44
C PHE A 87 0.22 31.04 1.68
N LYS A 88 -1.10 31.01 1.52
CA LYS A 88 -2.05 31.08 2.64
C LYS A 88 -1.80 29.91 3.61
N ARG A 89 -1.95 30.20 4.91
CA ARG A 89 -1.50 29.42 6.10
C ARG A 89 -1.78 27.90 6.13
N GLU A 90 -2.62 27.35 5.26
CA GLU A 90 -2.87 25.90 5.14
C GLU A 90 -1.80 25.18 4.29
N ASP A 91 -1.20 25.86 3.31
CA ASP A 91 -0.20 25.28 2.41
C ASP A 91 1.24 25.31 2.99
N VAL A 92 1.51 26.23 3.91
CA VAL A 92 2.84 26.46 4.52
C VAL A 92 3.27 25.28 5.41
N LYS A 93 2.33 24.70 6.17
CA LYS A 93 2.59 23.53 7.04
C LYS A 93 3.02 22.30 6.24
N VAL A 94 2.45 22.13 5.04
CA VAL A 94 2.75 20.99 4.15
C VAL A 94 4.11 21.17 3.47
N MET A 95 4.46 22.40 3.07
CA MET A 95 5.75 22.71 2.45
C MET A 95 6.92 22.70 3.43
N GLU A 96 6.77 23.22 4.65
CA GLU A 96 7.79 23.06 5.70
C GLU A 96 8.06 21.57 5.94
N PHE A 97 7.02 20.76 6.12
CA PHE A 97 7.18 19.33 6.40
C PHE A 97 7.88 18.56 5.25
N ILE A 98 7.60 18.91 3.97
CA ILE A 98 8.23 18.28 2.80
C ILE A 98 9.68 18.75 2.60
N PHE A 99 9.98 20.03 2.83
CA PHE A 99 11.34 20.57 2.75
C PHE A 99 12.23 20.01 3.87
N TYR A 100 11.75 20.01 5.13
CA TYR A 100 12.48 19.43 6.27
C TYR A 100 12.70 17.92 6.14
N ARG A 101 11.82 17.19 5.45
CA ARG A 101 11.97 15.74 5.19
C ARG A 101 12.97 15.44 4.07
N ASN A 102 13.03 16.25 3.01
CA ASN A 102 14.01 16.10 1.91
C ASN A 102 15.41 16.62 2.28
N ALA A 103 15.52 17.62 3.16
CA ALA A 103 16.82 18.10 3.65
C ALA A 103 17.55 17.06 4.53
N ARG A 104 16.79 16.17 5.20
CA ARG A 104 17.35 15.10 6.06
C ARG A 104 17.89 13.90 5.26
N SER A 105 17.44 13.69 4.02
CA SER A 105 17.93 12.61 3.15
C SER A 105 19.15 13.01 2.30
N ARG A 106 19.62 14.26 2.42
CA ARG A 106 20.85 14.77 1.81
C ARG A 106 21.94 15.01 2.86
N ARG A 107 22.17 14.04 3.75
CA ARG A 107 23.47 13.88 4.38
C ARG A 107 24.33 13.02 3.46
N PHE A 108 25.06 13.69 2.58
CA PHE A 108 26.35 13.23 2.08
C PHE A 108 27.35 14.29 2.49
#